data_AF-A0A1F6CY62-F1
#
_entry.id   AF-A0A1F6CY62-F1
#
_cell.length_a   1.000
_cell.length_b   1.000
_cell.length_c   1.000
_cell.angle_alpha   90.00
_cell.angle_beta   90.00
_cell.angle_gamma   90.00
#
_symmetry.space_group_name_H-M   'P 1'
#
loop_
_entity.id
_entity.type
_entity.pdbx_description
1 polymer ?
#
loop_
_entity_poly.entity_id
_entity_poly.type
_entity_poly.pdbx_seq_one_letter_code
_entity_poly.pdbx_strand_id
1 'polypeptide(L)'
;MAMGMLALLSGYVWLGVCGLLGLVCGGLVGGLTYDAILHAFFLGFVFSMIFGHAPVILPAVLGIPVPFRPAFYLPLALLHATLALRVASDLLGWAPGRAWGGLLNALALLSFLVNTGYAILKGR
;
A
#
# COMPACT_ATOMS: atom_id res chain seq x y z
N MET A 1 -17.26 7.49 1.59
CA MET A 1 -16.73 8.31 0.47
C MET A 1 -15.33 8.89 0.75
N ALA A 2 -14.99 9.30 1.97
CA ALA A 2 -13.68 9.91 2.28
C ALA A 2 -12.44 8.99 2.09
N MET A 3 -12.56 7.69 2.38
CA MET A 3 -11.40 6.77 2.31
C MET A 3 -10.84 6.61 0.90
N GLY A 4 -11.71 6.51 -0.10
CA GLY A 4 -11.28 6.37 -1.50
C GLY A 4 -10.46 7.58 -1.96
N MET A 5 -10.90 8.79 -1.63
CA MET A 5 -10.18 10.01 -1.96
C MET A 5 -8.81 10.09 -1.28
N LEU A 6 -8.72 9.71 0.00
CA LEU A 6 -7.46 9.69 0.73
C LEU A 6 -6.47 8.69 0.14
N ALA A 7 -6.95 7.50 -0.22
CA ALA A 7 -6.13 6.46 -0.83
C ALA A 7 -5.67 6.82 -2.25
N LEU A 8 -6.53 7.48 -3.05
CA LEU A 8 -6.15 8.02 -4.35
C LEU A 8 -5.05 9.06 -4.21
N LEU A 9 -5.25 10.05 -3.33
CA LEU A 9 -4.30 11.15 -3.13
C LEU A 9 -2.95 10.63 -2.64
N SER A 10 -2.94 9.77 -1.63
CA SER A 10 -1.70 9.18 -1.12
C SER A 10 -1.03 8.29 -2.17
N GLY A 11 -1.79 7.53 -2.96
CA GLY A 11 -1.28 6.74 -4.07
C GLY A 11 -0.57 7.61 -5.11
N TYR A 12 -1.16 8.74 -5.50
CA TYR A 12 -0.53 9.67 -6.45
C TYR A 12 0.73 10.32 -5.90
N VAL A 13 0.80 10.60 -4.60
CA VAL A 13 2.05 11.06 -3.97
C VAL A 13 3.16 10.03 -4.16
N TRP A 14 2.87 8.74 -3.91
CA TRP A 14 3.85 7.67 -4.13
C TRP A 14 4.22 7.47 -5.61
N LEU A 15 3.26 7.66 -6.53
CA LEU A 15 3.55 7.66 -7.96
C LEU A 15 4.51 8.80 -8.35
N GLY A 16 4.31 9.99 -7.76
CA GLY A 16 5.23 11.11 -7.91
C GLY A 16 6.63 10.80 -7.36
N VAL A 17 6.72 10.17 -6.19
CA VAL A 17 8.01 9.71 -5.61
C VAL A 17 8.69 8.70 -6.52
N CYS A 18 7.95 7.70 -7.03
CA CYS A 18 8.46 6.73 -8.01
C CYS A 18 9.02 7.43 -9.26
N GLY A 19 8.26 8.38 -9.83
CA GLY A 19 8.69 9.14 -10.99
C GLY A 19 9.96 9.97 -10.72
N LEU A 20 10.01 10.65 -9.57
CA LEU A 20 11.18 11.44 -9.16
C LEU A 20 12.42 10.56 -8.97
N LEU A 21 12.30 9.43 -8.28
CA LEU A 21 13.39 8.47 -8.13
C LEU A 21 13.82 7.90 -9.47
N GLY A 22 12.89 7.61 -10.38
CA GLY A 22 13.17 7.16 -11.74
C GLY A 22 13.92 8.18 -12.58
N LEU A 23 13.66 9.49 -12.40
CA LEU A 23 14.40 10.55 -13.10
C LEU A 23 15.80 10.77 -12.53
N VAL A 24 15.95 10.73 -11.21
CA VAL A 24 17.24 11.00 -10.52
C VAL A 24 18.18 9.79 -10.58
N CYS A 25 17.63 8.58 -10.46
CA CYS A 25 18.40 7.33 -10.35
C CYS A 25 18.16 6.38 -11.52
N GLY A 26 17.50 6.83 -12.60
CA GLY A 26 17.14 6.02 -13.75
C GLY A 26 18.32 5.40 -14.49
N GLY A 27 18.07 4.27 -15.16
CA GLY A 27 19.08 3.52 -15.92
C GLY A 27 19.68 2.30 -15.20
N LEU A 28 19.31 2.07 -13.94
CA LEU A 28 19.72 0.91 -13.17
C LEU A 28 18.68 -0.22 -13.29
N VAL A 29 19.13 -1.43 -13.66
CA VAL A 29 18.28 -2.65 -13.77
C VAL A 29 18.28 -3.45 -12.45
N GLY A 30 18.83 -2.88 -11.37
CA GLY A 30 18.91 -3.52 -10.06
C GLY A 30 19.57 -2.65 -9.00
N GLY A 31 19.57 -3.13 -7.75
CA GLY A 31 20.11 -2.40 -6.60
C GLY A 31 19.05 -1.72 -5.74
N LEU A 32 19.49 -1.01 -4.70
CA LEU A 32 18.61 -0.45 -3.67
C LEU A 32 17.67 0.63 -4.20
N THR A 33 18.15 1.51 -5.07
CA THR A 33 17.33 2.56 -5.69
C THR A 33 16.26 1.99 -6.62
N TYR A 34 16.60 0.96 -7.40
CA TYR A 34 15.64 0.25 -8.24
C TYR A 34 14.54 -0.41 -7.39
N ASP A 35 14.94 -1.06 -6.30
CA ASP A 35 14.04 -1.68 -5.34
C ASP A 35 13.10 -0.65 -4.67
N ALA A 36 13.60 0.53 -4.31
CA ALA A 36 12.78 1.64 -3.82
C ALA A 36 11.75 2.13 -4.84
N ILE A 37 12.14 2.26 -6.12
CA ILE A 37 11.25 2.65 -7.22
C ILE A 37 10.10 1.64 -7.34
N LEU A 38 10.42 0.34 -7.37
CA LEU A 38 9.42 -0.71 -7.49
C LEU A 38 8.46 -0.72 -6.30
N HIS A 39 8.96 -0.55 -5.07
CA HIS A 39 8.10 -0.50 -3.89
C HIS A 39 7.21 0.75 -3.87
N ALA A 40 7.75 1.91 -4.25
CA ALA A 40 6.94 3.13 -4.38
C ALA A 40 5.82 2.97 -5.42
N PHE A 41 6.09 2.31 -6.55
CA PHE A 41 5.09 2.04 -7.57
C PHE A 41 4.04 0.99 -7.13
N PHE A 42 4.48 -0.22 -6.79
CA PHE A 42 3.55 -1.31 -6.52
C PHE A 42 2.84 -1.14 -5.17
N LEU A 43 3.59 -0.96 -4.08
CA LEU A 43 2.97 -0.84 -2.76
C LEU A 43 2.40 0.56 -2.54
N GLY A 44 3.13 1.60 -2.97
CA GLY A 44 2.72 2.98 -2.74
C GLY A 44 1.57 3.45 -3.61
N PHE A 45 1.60 3.17 -4.91
CA PHE A 45 0.53 3.57 -5.82
C PHE A 45 -0.51 2.46 -5.99
N VAL A 46 -0.12 1.30 -6.53
CA VAL A 46 -1.10 0.25 -6.91
C VAL A 46 -1.89 -0.27 -5.71
N PHE A 47 -1.22 -0.64 -4.61
CA PHE A 47 -1.92 -1.16 -3.44
C PHE A 47 -2.75 -0.11 -2.70
N SER A 48 -2.35 1.16 -2.69
CA SER A 48 -3.21 2.23 -2.17
C SER A 48 -4.50 2.37 -2.98
N MET A 49 -4.43 2.28 -4.32
CA MET A 49 -5.64 2.24 -5.16
C MET A 49 -6.52 1.03 -4.85
N ILE A 50 -5.91 -0.15 -4.68
CA ILE A 50 -6.63 -1.37 -4.30
C ILE A 50 -7.32 -1.16 -2.95
N PHE A 51 -6.65 -0.65 -1.93
CA PHE A 51 -7.24 -0.44 -0.60
C PHE A 51 -8.38 0.60 -0.62
N GLY A 52 -8.26 1.62 -1.46
CA GLY A 52 -9.30 2.64 -1.63
C GLY A 52 -10.58 2.11 -2.28
N HIS A 53 -10.44 1.20 -3.26
CA HIS A 53 -11.56 0.72 -4.07
C HIS A 53 -12.09 -0.66 -3.70
N ALA A 54 -11.25 -1.56 -3.19
CA ALA A 54 -11.63 -2.93 -2.87
C ALA A 54 -12.83 -3.05 -1.90
N PRO A 55 -13.00 -2.19 -0.86
CA PRO A 55 -14.19 -2.23 -0.01
C PRO A 55 -15.51 -1.90 -0.72
N VAL A 56 -15.45 -1.34 -1.94
CA VAL A 56 -16.62 -1.05 -2.78
C VAL A 56 -16.78 -2.09 -3.89
N ILE A 57 -15.68 -2.48 -4.53
CA ILE A 57 -15.68 -3.44 -5.64
C ILE A 57 -16.05 -4.85 -5.16
N LEU A 58 -15.47 -5.33 -4.06
CA LEU A 58 -15.70 -6.70 -3.59
C LEU A 58 -17.17 -6.98 -3.24
N PRO A 59 -17.88 -6.11 -2.49
CA PRO A 59 -19.31 -6.27 -2.26
C PRO A 59 -20.14 -6.27 -3.53
N ALA A 60 -19.80 -5.41 -4.49
CA ALA A 60 -20.53 -5.31 -5.77
C ALA A 60 -20.36 -6.58 -6.63
N VAL A 61 -19.17 -7.17 -6.65
CA VAL A 61 -18.90 -8.41 -7.38
C VAL A 61 -19.48 -9.64 -6.67
N LEU A 62 -19.41 -9.68 -5.33
CA LEU A 62 -19.91 -10.80 -4.53
C LEU A 62 -21.43 -10.73 -4.29
N GLY A 63 -22.08 -9.59 -4.52
CA GLY A 63 -23.50 -9.38 -4.26
C GLY A 63 -23.88 -9.37 -2.77
N ILE A 64 -22.91 -9.18 -1.86
CA ILE A 64 -23.13 -9.21 -0.40
C ILE A 64 -22.99 -7.79 0.17
N PRO A 65 -23.94 -7.30 0.97
CA PRO A 65 -23.81 -5.99 1.63
C PRO A 65 -22.73 -6.05 2.71
N VAL A 66 -21.57 -5.45 2.45
CA VAL A 66 -20.51 -5.30 3.46
C VAL A 66 -20.57 -3.89 4.05
N PRO A 67 -20.92 -3.72 5.34
CA PRO A 67 -20.96 -2.41 5.96
C PRO A 67 -19.56 -1.82 6.08
N PHE A 68 -19.38 -0.59 5.59
CA PHE A 68 -18.11 0.12 5.67
C PHE A 68 -17.76 0.42 7.14
N ARG A 69 -16.51 0.16 7.54
CA ARG A 69 -16.03 0.35 8.91
C ARG A 69 -14.77 1.22 8.96
N PRO A 70 -14.56 2.03 10.02
CA PRO A 70 -13.33 2.79 10.20
C PRO A 70 -12.06 1.92 10.23
N ALA A 71 -12.20 0.63 10.56
CA ALA A 71 -11.09 -0.33 10.57
C ALA A 71 -10.38 -0.45 9.21
N PHE A 72 -11.02 -0.11 8.09
CA PHE A 72 -10.37 -0.13 6.77
C PHE A 72 -9.26 0.93 6.62
N TYR A 73 -9.24 1.99 7.43
CA TYR A 73 -8.14 2.97 7.41
C TYR A 73 -6.85 2.43 8.04
N LEU A 74 -6.94 1.44 8.93
CA LEU A 74 -5.79 0.93 9.66
C LEU A 74 -4.76 0.27 8.71
N PRO A 75 -5.15 -0.66 7.80
CA PRO A 75 -4.22 -1.20 6.81
C PRO A 75 -3.60 -0.13 5.92
N LEU A 76 -4.37 0.91 5.55
CA LEU A 76 -3.87 1.99 4.70
C LEU A 76 -2.78 2.82 5.40
N ALA A 77 -3.04 3.23 6.65
CA ALA A 77 -2.04 3.96 7.45
C ALA A 77 -0.78 3.12 7.69
N LEU A 78 -0.98 1.83 8.00
CA LEU A 78 0.11 0.90 8.23
C LEU A 78 0.96 0.69 6.95
N LEU A 79 0.32 0.52 5.79
CA LEU A 79 0.99 0.42 4.51
C LEU A 79 1.88 1.64 4.24
N HIS A 80 1.35 2.86 4.42
CA HIS A 80 2.14 4.07 4.17
C HIS A 80 3.32 4.25 5.12
N ALA A 81 3.13 3.99 6.42
CA ALA A 81 4.20 4.09 7.41
C ALA A 81 5.32 3.07 7.14
N THR A 82 4.95 1.83 6.83
CA THR A 82 5.89 0.73 6.60
C THR A 82 6.58 0.84 5.24
N LEU A 83 5.90 1.38 4.23
CA LEU A 83 6.50 1.74 2.95
C LEU A 83 7.47 2.91 3.07
N ALA A 84 7.17 3.93 3.87
CA ALA A 84 8.11 5.02 4.12
C ALA A 84 9.39 4.50 4.77
N LEU A 85 9.28 3.60 5.76
CA LEU A 85 10.44 2.89 6.32
C LEU A 85 11.20 2.11 5.24
N ARG A 86 10.49 1.37 4.39
CA ARG A 86 11.08 0.57 3.30
C ARG A 86 11.91 1.43 2.36
N VAL A 87 11.30 2.47 1.78
CA VAL A 87 11.93 3.37 0.82
C VAL A 87 13.07 4.17 1.46
N ALA A 88 12.89 4.69 2.67
CA ALA A 88 13.97 5.40 3.37
C ALA A 88 15.17 4.47 3.64
N SER A 89 14.92 3.21 3.98
CA SER A 89 15.98 2.22 4.23
C SER A 89 16.73 1.82 2.96
N ASP A 90 16.07 1.85 1.80
CA ASP A 90 16.72 1.68 0.51
C ASP A 90 17.67 2.83 0.19
N LEU A 91 17.18 4.06 0.32
CA LEU A 91 17.95 5.28 0.05
C LEU A 91 19.14 5.46 1.00
N LEU A 92 18.99 5.04 2.26
CA LEU A 92 20.04 5.11 3.28
C LEU A 92 20.97 3.90 3.30
N GLY A 93 20.70 2.86 2.49
CA GLY A 93 21.50 1.63 2.53
C GLY A 93 21.27 0.76 3.77
N TRP A 94 20.28 1.06 4.60
CA TRP A 94 20.06 0.42 5.91
C TRP A 94 19.39 -0.97 5.81
N ALA A 95 20.21 -2.04 5.84
CA ALA A 95 19.73 -3.41 5.63
C ALA A 95 18.68 -3.92 6.63
N PRO A 96 18.84 -3.74 7.97
CA PRO A 96 17.81 -4.13 8.94
C PRO A 96 16.48 -3.40 8.71
N GLY A 97 16.53 -2.10 8.38
CA GLY A 97 15.34 -1.30 8.09
C GLY A 97 14.57 -1.82 6.88
N ARG A 98 15.28 -2.29 5.84
CA ARG A 98 14.64 -2.93 4.68
C ARG A 98 13.92 -4.22 5.04
N ALA A 99 14.55 -5.08 5.85
CA ALA A 99 13.95 -6.34 6.28
C ALA A 99 12.68 -6.11 7.09
N TRP A 100 12.73 -5.20 8.06
CA TRP A 100 11.56 -4.80 8.84
C TRP A 100 10.49 -4.12 7.98
N GLY A 101 10.88 -3.21 7.10
CA GLY A 101 9.98 -2.56 6.16
C GLY A 101 9.25 -3.57 5.28
N GLY A 102 9.96 -4.56 4.74
CA GLY A 102 9.35 -5.63 3.93
C GLY A 102 8.37 -6.50 4.73
N LEU A 103 8.77 -6.97 5.91
CA LEU A 103 7.92 -7.78 6.79
C LEU A 103 6.65 -7.02 7.21
N LEU A 104 6.80 -5.75 7.61
CA LEU A 104 5.68 -4.94 8.07
C LEU A 104 4.74 -4.56 6.92
N ASN A 105 5.25 -4.37 5.70
CA ASN A 105 4.41 -4.21 4.51
C ASN A 105 3.57 -5.47 4.25
N ALA A 106 4.16 -6.66 4.35
CA ALA A 106 3.42 -7.92 4.22
C ALA A 106 2.32 -8.05 5.29
N LEU A 107 2.61 -7.66 6.54
CA LEU A 107 1.62 -7.62 7.61
C LEU A 107 0.52 -6.59 7.34
N ALA A 108 0.83 -5.44 6.73
CA ALA A 108 -0.17 -4.46 6.32
C ALA A 108 -1.15 -5.05 5.30
N LEU A 109 -0.64 -5.76 4.29
CA LEU A 109 -1.47 -6.47 3.32
C LEU A 109 -2.33 -7.55 3.98
N LEU A 110 -1.74 -8.38 4.84
CA LEU A 110 -2.49 -9.42 5.56
C LEU A 110 -3.59 -8.82 6.45
N SER A 111 -3.32 -7.71 7.13
CA SER A 111 -4.32 -7.02 7.95
C SER A 111 -5.53 -6.56 7.11
N PHE A 112 -5.30 -6.10 5.88
CA PHE A 112 -6.36 -5.74 4.94
C PHE A 112 -7.18 -6.97 4.52
N LEU A 113 -6.51 -8.07 4.17
CA LEU A 113 -7.19 -9.33 3.82
C LEU A 113 -8.06 -9.84 4.97
N VAL A 114 -7.53 -9.88 6.19
CA VAL A 114 -8.25 -10.33 7.39
C VAL A 114 -9.46 -9.44 7.68
N ASN A 115 -9.29 -8.11 7.63
CA ASN A 115 -10.39 -7.18 7.87
C ASN A 115 -11.49 -7.32 6.80
N THR A 116 -11.11 -7.50 5.54
CA THR A 116 -12.06 -7.71 4.44
C THR A 116 -12.79 -9.05 4.57
N GLY A 117 -12.07 -10.14 4.84
CA GLY A 117 -12.66 -11.47 5.05
C GLY A 117 -13.61 -11.49 6.25
N TYR A 118 -13.24 -10.87 7.36
CA TYR A 118 -14.10 -10.72 8.53
C TYR A 118 -15.38 -9.95 8.22
N ALA A 119 -15.27 -8.85 7.46
CA ALA A 119 -16.43 -8.05 7.07
C ALA A 119 -17.39 -8.83 6.15
N ILE A 120 -16.86 -9.65 5.24
CA ILE A 120 -17.66 -10.55 4.38
C ILE A 120 -18.37 -11.63 5.20
N LEU A 121 -17.65 -12.30 6.11
CA LEU A 121 -18.22 -13.35 6.97
C LEU A 121 -19.36 -12.83 7.84
N LYS A 122 -19.29 -11.58 8.28
CA LYS A 122 -20.31 -10.94 9.12
C LYS A 122 -21.48 -10.33 8.31
N GLY A 123 -21.31 -10.17 6.99
CA GLY A 123 -22.34 -9.68 6.07
C GLY A 123 -23.18 -10.79 5.42
N ARG A 124 -22.81 -12.05 5.62
CA ARG A 124 -23.64 -13.23 5.33
C ARG A 124 -24.63 -13.47 6.46
#